data_AF-A0A7K2LYK3-F1
#
_entry.id   AF-A0A7K2LYK3-F1
#
_cell.length_a   1.000
_cell.length_b   1.000
_cell.length_c   1.000
_cell.angle_alpha   90.00
_cell.angle_beta   90.00
_cell.angle_gamma   90.00
#
_symmetry.space_group_name_H-M   'P 1'
#
loop_
_entity.id
_entity.type
_entity.pdbx_description
1 polymer ?
#
loop_
_entity_poly.entity_id
_entity_poly.type
_entity_poly.pdbx_seq_one_letter_code
_entity_poly.pdbx_strand_id
1 'polypeptide(L)' 'LACVDAWGVDPGIVNTRGGAIALGHPLGASGGRLLGTLAKVLRERRERWGVAAVCIGVGQALAVVLENVSDEAGRA' A
#
# COMPACT_ATOMS: atom_id res chain seq x y z
N LEU A 1 2.30 15.13 -6.12
CA LEU A 1 1.53 13.91 -6.51
C LEU A 1 0.14 14.03 -5.87
N ALA A 2 -0.93 14.23 -6.64
CA ALA A 2 -2.22 14.72 -6.12
C ALA A 2 -2.73 14.06 -4.81
N CYS A 3 -2.79 12.73 -4.74
CA CYS A 3 -3.27 12.04 -3.53
C CYS A 3 -2.30 12.18 -2.34
N VAL A 4 -0.99 12.15 -2.59
CA VAL A 4 0.04 12.32 -1.55
C VAL A 4 -0.02 13.73 -0.98
N ASP A 5 -0.11 14.73 -1.87
CA ASP A 5 -0.16 16.14 -1.50
C ASP A 5 -1.44 16.46 -0.70
N ALA A 6 -2.59 15.93 -1.14
CA ALA A 6 -3.89 16.15 -0.50
C ALA A 6 -3.98 15.54 0.91
N TRP A 7 -3.27 14.43 1.16
CA TRP A 7 -3.28 13.74 2.45
C TRP A 7 -2.07 14.08 3.33
N GLY A 8 -1.11 14.87 2.82
CA GLY A 8 0.11 15.22 3.54
C GLY A 8 0.96 14.01 3.96
N VAL A 9 0.91 12.92 3.18
CA VAL A 9 1.64 11.68 3.50
C VAL A 9 3.12 11.85 3.18
N ASP A 10 4.00 11.33 4.03
CA ASP A 10 5.44 11.29 3.74
C ASP A 10 5.72 10.51 2.44
N PRO A 11 6.26 11.13 1.39
CA PRO A 11 6.59 10.44 0.16
C PRO A 11 7.59 9.30 0.33
N GLY A 12 8.44 9.33 1.38
CA GLY A 12 9.44 8.32 1.68
C GLY A 12 8.88 6.94 2.06
N ILE A 13 7.60 6.87 2.46
CA ILE A 13 6.92 5.61 2.81
C ILE A 13 5.99 5.11 1.70
N VAL A 14 5.71 5.93 0.67
CA VAL A 14 4.78 5.59 -0.40
C VAL A 14 5.50 4.81 -1.51
N ASN A 15 4.97 3.64 -1.87
CA ASN A 15 5.47 2.83 -2.99
C ASN A 15 7.00 2.56 -2.94
N THR A 16 7.54 2.22 -1.77
CA THR A 16 8.99 2.01 -1.52
C THR A 16 9.64 0.90 -2.35
N ARG A 17 8.83 0.07 -3.03
CA ARG A 17 9.26 -0.99 -3.96
C ARG A 17 8.94 -0.68 -5.43
N GLY A 18 8.68 0.59 -5.74
CA GLY A 18 8.21 1.04 -7.04
C GLY A 18 6.69 0.89 -7.20
N GLY A 19 6.15 1.53 -8.25
CA GLY A 19 4.72 1.61 -8.52
C GLY A 19 4.33 1.11 -9.91
N ALA A 20 3.06 1.31 -10.27
CA ALA A 20 2.52 0.90 -11.57
C ALA A 20 3.18 1.60 -12.77
N ILE A 21 3.77 2.79 -12.57
CA ILE A 21 4.53 3.50 -13.62
C ILE A 21 5.72 2.66 -14.10
N ALA A 22 6.44 2.02 -13.18
CA ALA A 22 7.62 1.21 -13.52
C ALA A 22 7.27 -0.26 -13.81
N LEU A 23 6.30 -0.80 -13.06
CA LEU A 23 6.00 -2.24 -13.04
C LEU A 23 4.79 -2.63 -13.89
N GLY A 24 4.09 -1.66 -14.47
CA GLY A 24 2.82 -1.86 -15.19
C GLY A 24 1.59 -1.95 -14.29
N HIS A 25 0.41 -1.86 -14.93
CA HIS A 25 -0.90 -1.86 -14.28
C HIS A 25 -1.87 -2.86 -14.96
N PRO A 26 -1.68 -4.18 -14.77
CA PRO A 26 -2.70 -5.15 -15.16
C PRO A 26 -3.94 -4.94 -14.28
N LEU A 27 -5.01 -4.36 -14.86
CA LEU A 27 -6.17 -3.82 -14.13
C LEU A 27 -6.69 -4.76 -13.03
N GLY A 28 -7.05 -6.00 -13.38
CA GLY A 28 -7.59 -6.96 -12.42
C GLY A 28 -6.59 -7.51 -11.40
N ALA A 29 -5.29 -7.55 -11.73
CA ALA A 29 -4.26 -8.12 -10.86
C ALA A 29 -3.61 -7.08 -9.93
N SER A 30 -3.79 -5.79 -10.20
CA SER A 30 -3.07 -4.73 -9.49
C SER A 30 -3.40 -4.66 -8.00
N GLY A 31 -4.67 -4.85 -7.62
CA GLY A 31 -5.07 -4.88 -6.21
C GLY A 31 -4.38 -5.98 -5.42
N GLY A 32 -4.41 -7.22 -5.91
CA GLY A 32 -3.71 -8.35 -5.29
C GLY A 32 -2.20 -8.16 -5.22
N ARG A 33 -1.59 -7.63 -6.29
CA ARG A 33 -0.16 -7.30 -6.32
C ARG A 33 0.23 -6.25 -5.28
N LEU A 34 -0.55 -5.17 -5.14
CA LEU A 34 -0.34 -4.12 -4.15
C LEU A 34 -0.42 -4.68 -2.73
N LEU A 35 -1.46 -5.46 -2.43
CA LEU A 35 -1.64 -6.09 -1.12
C LEU A 35 -0.52 -7.07 -0.78
N GLY A 36 -0.12 -7.93 -1.72
CA GLY A 36 0.99 -8.86 -1.52
C GLY A 36 2.32 -8.15 -1.31
N THR A 37 2.56 -7.06 -2.05
CA THR A 37 3.77 -6.23 -1.88
C THR A 37 3.77 -5.56 -0.52
N LEU A 38 2.65 -4.94 -0.11
CA LEU A 38 2.51 -4.27 1.18
C LEU A 38 2.72 -5.25 2.34
N ALA A 39 2.06 -6.41 2.32
CA ALA A 39 2.21 -7.43 3.34
C ALA A 39 3.67 -7.90 3.48
N LYS A 40 4.38 -8.07 2.34
CA LYS A 40 5.80 -8.42 2.34
C LYS A 40 6.66 -7.30 2.93
N VAL A 41 6.43 -6.05 2.56
CA VAL A 41 7.16 -4.88 3.10
C VAL A 41 6.95 -4.75 4.61
N LEU A 42 5.72 -4.85 5.10
CA LEU A 42 5.41 -4.76 6.54
C LEU A 42 6.14 -5.85 7.33
N ARG A 43 6.15 -7.10 6.81
CA ARG A 43 6.90 -8.21 7.41
C ARG A 43 8.41 -7.97 7.42
N GLU A 44 8.98 -7.51 6.31
CA GLU A 44 10.42 -7.25 6.19
C GLU A 44 10.88 -6.09 7.09
N ARG A 45 10.04 -5.07 7.26
CA ARG A 45 10.32 -3.89 8.08
C ARG A 45 9.90 -4.02 9.55
N ARG A 46 9.19 -5.11 9.89
CA ARG A 46 8.54 -5.30 11.20
C ARG A 46 7.65 -4.10 11.56
N GLU A 47 6.92 -3.61 10.58
CA GLU A 47 5.93 -2.55 10.76
C GLU A 47 4.55 -3.19 10.96
N ARG A 48 3.76 -2.62 11.88
CA ARG A 48 2.44 -3.15 12.23
C ARG A 48 1.37 -2.82 11.19
N TRP A 49 1.32 -1.59 10.72
CA TRP A 49 0.21 -1.09 9.90
C TRP A 49 0.68 -0.59 8.55
N GLY A 50 -0.11 -0.85 7.52
CA GLY A 50 0.04 -0.24 6.22
C GLY A 50 -1.28 -0.11 5.49
N VAL A 51 -1.32 0.77 4.50
CA VAL A 51 -2.51 0.98 3.66
C VAL A 51 -2.16 0.79 2.18
N ALA A 52 -2.98 0.04 1.47
CA ALA A 52 -2.98 -0.01 0.02
C ALA A 52 -4.24 0.71 -0.48
N ALA A 53 -4.07 1.67 -1.39
CA ALA A 53 -5.19 2.41 -1.98
C ALA A 53 -5.08 2.44 -3.50
N VAL A 54 -6.23 2.36 -4.18
CA VAL A 54 -6.34 2.45 -5.64
C VAL A 54 -7.51 3.34 -6.03
N CYS A 55 -7.31 4.17 -7.06
CA CYS A 55 -8.42 4.77 -7.78
C CYS A 55 -9.06 3.73 -8.71
N ILE A 56 -10.33 3.94 -9.00
CA ILE A 56 -11.12 3.12 -9.92
C ILE A 56 -11.77 4.09 -10.91
N GLY A 57 -11.97 3.65 -12.15
CA GLY A 57 -12.68 4.43 -13.16
C GLY A 57 -14.03 4.92 -12.65
N VAL A 58 -14.61 5.92 -13.34
CA VAL A 58 -15.91 6.53 -12.99
C VAL A 58 -16.00 7.17 -11.59
N GLY A 59 -14.86 7.52 -10.99
CA GLY A 59 -14.80 8.35 -9.77
C GLY A 59 -14.86 7.56 -8.46
N GLN A 60 -14.46 6.30 -8.47
CA GLN A 60 -14.43 5.44 -7.28
C GLN A 60 -13.01 5.25 -6.75
N ALA A 61 -12.90 4.73 -5.53
CA ALA A 61 -11.63 4.30 -4.94
C ALA A 61 -11.85 3.18 -3.93
N LEU A 62 -10.79 2.42 -3.65
CA LEU A 62 -10.75 1.42 -2.59
C LEU A 62 -9.48 1.63 -1.77
N ALA A 63 -9.60 1.51 -0.45
CA ALA A 63 -8.47 1.45 0.48
C ALA A 63 -8.60 0.23 1.38
N VAL A 64 -7.48 -0.44 1.63
CA VAL A 64 -7.38 -1.61 2.51
C VAL A 64 -6.26 -1.37 3.50
N VAL A 65 -6.58 -1.45 4.79
CA VAL A 65 -5.60 -1.42 5.88
C VAL A 65 -5.19 -2.85 6.20
N LEU A 66 -3.89 -3.10 6.26
CA LEU A 66 -3.32 -4.39 6.66
C LEU A 66 -2.63 -4.27 8.01
N GLU A 67 -2.90 -5.25 8.89
CA GLU A 67 -2.10 -5.49 10.08
C GLU A 67 -1.08 -6.61 9.82
N ASN A 68 0.17 -6.38 10.18
CA ASN A 68 1.18 -7.43 10.24
C ASN A 68 1.06 -8.22 11.54
N VAL A 69 0.45 -9.40 11.45
CA VAL A 69 0.26 -10.30 12.61
C VAL A 69 1.55 -10.95 13.12
N SER A 70 2.67 -10.81 12.40
CA SER A 70 3.98 -11.31 12.85
C SER A 70 4.74 -10.29 13.71
N ASP A 71 4.22 -9.06 13.83
CA ASP A 71 4.75 -8.07 14.75
C ASP A 71 4.10 -8.24 16.13
N GLU A 72 4.73 -9.06 16.98
CA GLU A 72 4.27 -9.33 18.35
C GLU A 72 4.37 -8.10 19.27
N ALA A 73 5.10 -7.06 18.86
CA ALA A 73 5.34 -5.86 19.67
C ALA A 73 4.09 -5.00 19.93
N GLY A 74 2.99 -5.24 19.20
CA GLY A 74 1.72 -4.51 19.35
C GLY A 74 0.62 -5.22 20.16
N ARG A 75 0.91 -6.40 20.73
CA ARG A 75 -0.03 -7.22 21.54
C ARG A 75 0.16 -7.11 23.06
N ALA A 76 1.11 -6.30 23.53
CA ALA A 76 1.31 -6.00 24.94
C ALA A 76 0.64 -4.67 25.34
#